data_AF-A0A183FZM1-F1
#
_entry.id   AF-A0A183FZM1-F1
#
_cell.length_a   1.000
_cell.length_b   1.000
_cell.length_c   1.000
_cell.angle_alpha   90.00
_cell.angle_beta   90.00
_cell.angle_gamma   90.00
#
_symmetry.space_group_name_H-M   'P 1'
#
loop_
_entity.id
_entity.type
_entity.pdbx_description
1 polymer ?
#
loop_
_entity_poly.entity_id
_entity_poly.type
_entity_poly.pdbx_seq_one_letter_code
_entity_poly.pdbx_strand_id
1 'polypeptide(L)'
;MRSSEHILVTGRVANNHGTSALKHVSIELRQKVHYTSGDAKRSDNRLITRLVCGSVAPGEALPLHHSIQIPHDCYPSLERQSINIQVSYELLLTSLGNFSIDTLIFIGNRTACPSPLSITSGDKSSSIYYCSPPSEHSTGSDGPPPYTTHPQVSASAKE
;
A
#
# COMPACT_ATOMS: atom_id res chain seq x y z
N MET A 1 2.63 -15.25 16.68
CA MET A 1 1.67 -14.68 15.71
C MET A 1 2.05 -13.22 15.47
N ARG A 2 2.30 -12.82 14.22
CA ARG A 2 2.63 -11.42 13.89
C ARG A 2 1.34 -10.61 13.91
N SER A 3 1.29 -9.53 14.71
CA SER A 3 0.14 -8.62 14.74
C SER A 3 0.05 -7.87 13.41
N SER A 4 -1.05 -8.06 12.68
CA SER A 4 -1.41 -7.23 11.52
C SER A 4 -1.67 -5.80 11.98
N GLU A 5 -1.36 -4.83 11.13
CA GLU A 5 -1.74 -3.44 11.39
C GLU A 5 -3.24 -3.25 11.16
N HIS A 6 -3.82 -2.29 11.87
CA HIS A 6 -5.24 -1.97 11.79
C HIS A 6 -5.42 -0.47 11.53
N ILE A 7 -6.37 -0.16 10.66
CA ILE A 7 -6.86 1.20 10.43
C ILE A 7 -8.08 1.39 11.31
N LEU A 8 -8.05 2.40 12.18
CA LEU A 8 -9.19 2.78 13.01
C LEU A 8 -9.98 3.87 12.30
N VAL A 9 -11.28 3.64 12.12
CA VAL A 9 -12.20 4.56 11.46
C VAL A 9 -13.29 4.97 12.45
N THR A 10 -13.25 6.25 12.83
CA THR A 10 -14.20 6.85 13.78
C THR A 10 -14.86 8.07 13.16
N GLY A 11 -16.16 8.26 13.38
CA GLY A 11 -16.87 9.42 12.85
C GLY A 11 -18.38 9.21 12.79
N ARG A 12 -19.05 9.91 11.89
CA ARG A 12 -20.48 9.77 11.64
C ARG A 12 -20.84 10.03 10.18
N VAL A 13 -21.80 9.30 9.65
CA VAL A 13 -22.45 9.59 8.37
C VAL A 13 -23.85 10.09 8.65
N ALA A 14 -24.10 11.38 8.40
CA ALA A 14 -25.42 11.98 8.55
C ALA A 14 -26.15 12.00 7.21
N ASN A 15 -27.40 11.55 7.20
CA ASN A 15 -28.26 11.61 6.03
C ASN A 15 -29.25 12.77 6.15
N ASN A 16 -28.89 13.91 5.59
CA ASN A 16 -29.75 15.10 5.60
C ASN A 16 -30.78 15.11 4.46
N HIS A 17 -30.88 14.04 3.65
CA HIS A 17 -31.94 13.92 2.65
C HIS A 17 -33.28 13.65 3.35
N GLY A 18 -34.35 14.31 2.90
CA GLY A 18 -35.67 14.22 3.53
C GLY A 18 -36.47 12.96 3.19
N THR A 19 -36.09 12.21 2.15
CA THR A 19 -36.87 11.05 1.66
C THR A 19 -36.04 9.84 1.28
N SER A 20 -34.77 10.03 0.90
CA SER A 20 -33.90 8.95 0.42
C SER A 20 -33.03 8.39 1.54
N ALA A 21 -33.00 7.08 1.68
CA ALA A 21 -32.07 6.39 2.57
C ALA A 21 -30.71 6.17 1.89
N LEU A 22 -29.61 6.38 2.62
CA LEU A 22 -28.28 5.95 2.21
C LEU A 22 -28.16 4.44 2.44
N LYS A 23 -28.01 3.66 1.37
CA LYS A 23 -27.93 2.19 1.47
C LYS A 23 -26.49 1.73 1.34
N HIS A 24 -26.12 0.74 2.13
CA HIS A 24 -24.80 0.08 2.05
C HIS A 24 -23.63 1.06 2.17
N VAL A 25 -23.68 1.92 3.20
CA VAL A 25 -22.50 2.68 3.62
C VAL A 25 -21.40 1.69 3.92
N SER A 26 -20.27 1.80 3.24
CA SER A 26 -19.13 0.91 3.40
C SER A 26 -17.81 1.66 3.46
N ILE A 27 -16.88 1.11 4.23
CA ILE A 27 -15.48 1.50 4.19
C ILE A 27 -14.72 0.47 3.35
N GLU A 28 -13.95 0.94 2.40
CA GLU A 28 -13.18 0.11 1.48
C GLU A 28 -11.71 0.48 1.55
N LEU A 29 -10.84 -0.52 1.66
CA LEU A 29 -9.42 -0.36 1.41
C LEU A 29 -9.15 -0.79 -0.02
N ARG A 30 -8.62 0.12 -0.84
CA ARG A 30 -8.27 -0.13 -2.23
C ARG A 30 -6.79 0.08 -2.44
N GLN A 31 -6.20 -0.75 -3.28
CA GLN A 31 -4.84 -0.60 -3.78
C GLN A 31 -4.91 -0.17 -5.23
N LYS A 32 -4.04 0.75 -5.59
CA LYS A 32 -3.82 1.19 -6.95
C LYS A 32 -2.37 0.96 -7.34
N VAL A 33 -2.16 0.26 -8.45
CA VAL A 33 -0.82 -0.01 -8.97
C VAL A 33 -0.69 0.59 -10.35
N HIS A 34 0.25 1.52 -10.51
CA HIS A 34 0.58 2.12 -11.79
C HIS A 34 1.86 1.51 -12.33
N TYR A 35 1.82 1.03 -13.57
CA TYR A 35 2.95 0.49 -14.30
C TYR A 35 3.26 1.40 -15.48
N THR A 36 4.53 1.75 -15.66
CA THR A 36 5.04 2.52 -16.80
C THR A 36 6.18 1.75 -17.45
N SER A 37 6.15 1.58 -18.77
CA SER A 37 7.22 0.94 -19.53
C SER A 37 7.37 1.65 -20.87
N GLY A 38 8.39 2.51 -21.00
CA GLY A 38 8.49 3.45 -22.10
C GLY A 38 7.26 4.38 -22.11
N ASP A 39 6.56 4.45 -23.24
CA ASP A 39 5.33 5.23 -23.37
C ASP A 39 4.08 4.49 -22.86
N ALA A 40 4.17 3.18 -22.61
CA ALA A 40 3.03 2.39 -22.16
C ALA A 40 2.75 2.66 -20.68
N LYS A 41 1.49 3.00 -20.37
CA LYS A 41 1.00 3.16 -19.00
C LYS A 41 -0.18 2.23 -18.75
N ARG A 42 -0.13 1.49 -17.64
CA ARG A 42 -1.23 0.64 -17.17
C ARG A 42 -1.52 0.94 -15.71
N SER A 43 -2.80 0.94 -15.35
CA SER A 43 -3.22 1.06 -13.96
C SER A 43 -4.07 -0.14 -13.59
N ASP A 44 -3.81 -0.72 -12.42
CA ASP A 44 -4.60 -1.78 -11.82
C ASP A 44 -5.19 -1.28 -10.51
N ASN A 45 -6.45 -1.62 -10.24
CA ASN A 45 -7.16 -1.25 -9.02
C ASN A 45 -7.68 -2.53 -8.37
N ARG A 46 -7.21 -2.81 -7.16
CA ARG A 46 -7.60 -3.98 -6.38
C ARG A 46 -8.38 -3.54 -5.14
N LEU A 47 -9.58 -4.06 -4.96
CA LEU A 47 -10.28 -4.00 -3.67
C LEU A 47 -9.60 -4.97 -2.72
N ILE A 48 -9.03 -4.45 -1.62
CA ILE A 48 -8.34 -5.25 -0.60
C ILE A 48 -9.33 -5.72 0.45
N THR A 49 -10.15 -4.81 0.97
CA THR A 49 -11.12 -5.12 2.01
C THR A 49 -12.31 -4.19 1.88
N ARG A 50 -13.51 -4.71 2.17
CA ARG A 50 -14.75 -3.94 2.22
C ARG A 50 -15.52 -4.31 3.48
N LEU A 51 -15.81 -3.30 4.29
CA LEU A 51 -16.66 -3.41 5.48
C LEU A 51 -17.95 -2.64 5.24
N VAL A 52 -19.09 -3.33 5.24
CA VAL A 52 -20.40 -2.68 5.19
C VAL A 52 -20.79 -2.26 6.59
N CYS A 53 -20.92 -0.95 6.81
CA CYS A 53 -21.23 -0.35 8.11
C CYS A 53 -22.74 -0.30 8.38
N GLY A 54 -23.56 -0.23 7.33
CA GLY A 54 -25.02 -0.24 7.45
C GLY A 54 -25.73 0.65 6.42
N SER A 55 -26.92 1.11 6.79
CA SER A 55 -27.72 2.05 6.00
C SER A 55 -28.21 3.18 6.92
N VAL A 56 -28.50 4.35 6.35
CA VAL A 56 -28.92 5.55 7.09
C VAL A 56 -30.26 6.02 6.55
N ALA A 57 -31.29 5.98 7.39
CA ALA A 57 -32.62 6.47 7.03
C ALA A 57 -32.62 8.00 6.80
N PRO A 58 -33.64 8.57 6.13
CA PRO A 58 -33.77 10.01 5.97
C PRO A 58 -33.78 10.73 7.33
N GLY A 59 -32.98 11.79 7.49
CA GLY A 59 -32.88 12.57 8.73
C GLY A 59 -32.04 11.93 9.84
N GLU A 60 -31.54 10.71 9.65
CA GLU A 60 -30.80 9.96 10.66
C GLU A 60 -29.27 10.03 10.47
N ALA A 61 -28.53 9.51 11.45
CA ALA A 61 -27.08 9.40 11.37
C ALA A 61 -26.57 8.01 11.80
N LEU A 62 -25.51 7.55 11.15
CA LEU A 62 -24.79 6.31 11.47
C LEU A 62 -23.44 6.63 12.11
N PRO A 63 -23.21 6.30 13.38
CA PRO A 63 -21.88 6.39 13.99
C PRO A 63 -20.94 5.36 13.36
N LEU A 64 -19.69 5.77 13.13
CA LEU A 64 -18.61 4.90 12.68
C LEU A 64 -17.63 4.67 13.84
N HIS A 65 -17.37 3.41 14.14
CA HIS A 65 -16.35 2.99 15.10
C HIS A 65 -15.85 1.59 14.71
N HIS A 66 -15.03 1.56 13.67
CA HIS A 66 -14.60 0.31 13.02
C HIS A 66 -13.09 0.17 12.99
N SER A 67 -12.63 -1.08 12.99
CA SER A 67 -11.23 -1.45 12.78
C SER A 67 -11.14 -2.28 11.51
N ILE A 68 -10.25 -1.89 10.60
CA ILE A 68 -10.00 -2.60 9.35
C ILE A 68 -8.59 -3.15 9.41
N GLN A 69 -8.49 -4.47 9.37
CA GLN A 69 -7.20 -5.15 9.35
C GLN A 69 -6.55 -4.97 7.98
N ILE A 70 -5.28 -4.58 7.97
CA ILE A 70 -4.46 -4.56 6.76
C ILE A 70 -3.96 -5.99 6.52
N PRO A 71 -4.31 -6.62 5.38
CA PRO A 71 -3.83 -7.96 5.05
C PRO A 71 -2.30 -8.03 4.98
N HIS A 72 -1.75 -9.15 5.41
CA HIS A 72 -0.30 -9.35 5.45
C HIS A 72 0.36 -9.44 4.05
N ASP A 73 -0.42 -9.70 3.00
CA ASP A 73 0.02 -9.78 1.60
C ASP A 73 0.00 -8.42 0.88
N CYS A 74 -0.36 -7.33 1.56
CA CYS A 74 -0.29 -5.99 0.98
C CYS A 74 1.17 -5.57 0.73
N TYR A 75 1.44 -5.12 -0.49
CA TYR A 75 2.72 -4.49 -0.85
C TYR A 75 2.91 -3.18 -0.08
N PRO A 76 4.14 -2.78 0.27
CA PRO A 76 4.37 -1.43 0.78
C PRO A 76 4.00 -0.37 -0.27
N SER A 77 3.61 0.82 0.19
CA SER A 77 3.41 1.98 -0.69
C SER A 77 4.73 2.36 -1.38
N LEU A 78 4.66 2.66 -2.67
CA LEU A 78 5.80 3.02 -3.53
C LEU A 78 5.44 4.25 -4.38
N GLU A 79 5.99 5.41 -4.04
CA GLU A 79 5.71 6.68 -4.74
C GLU A 79 7.00 7.40 -5.18
N ARG A 80 7.90 6.69 -5.87
CA ARG A 80 9.09 7.32 -6.46
C ARG A 80 8.93 7.54 -7.94
N GLN A 81 9.18 8.78 -8.38
CA GLN A 81 9.08 9.19 -9.78
C GLN A 81 10.05 8.43 -10.72
N SER A 82 11.15 7.90 -10.19
CA SER A 82 12.13 7.12 -10.96
C SER A 82 11.80 5.63 -11.08
N ILE A 83 10.71 5.17 -10.46
CA ILE A 83 10.32 3.75 -10.50
C ILE A 83 9.14 3.59 -11.46
N ASN A 84 9.28 2.61 -12.36
CA ASN A 84 8.28 2.20 -13.35
C ASN A 84 7.02 1.57 -12.74
N ILE A 85 6.99 1.38 -11.42
CA ILE A 85 5.89 0.80 -10.66
C ILE A 85 5.63 1.70 -9.46
N GLN A 86 4.39 2.15 -9.33
CA GLN A 86 3.92 2.90 -8.16
C GLN A 86 2.78 2.12 -7.51
N VAL A 87 2.80 2.06 -6.19
CA VAL A 87 1.78 1.37 -5.39
C VAL A 87 1.24 2.39 -4.39
N SER A 88 -0.04 2.71 -4.49
CA SER A 88 -0.72 3.58 -3.54
C SER A 88 -1.97 2.89 -2.99
N TYR A 89 -2.44 3.39 -1.85
CA TYR A 89 -3.63 2.88 -1.19
C TYR A 89 -4.58 4.02 -0.86
N GLU A 90 -5.86 3.73 -1.02
CA GLU A 90 -6.95 4.64 -0.72
C GLU A 90 -7.91 3.96 0.26
N LEU A 91 -8.21 4.67 1.35
CA LEU A 91 -9.33 4.34 2.22
C LEU A 91 -10.55 5.13 1.75
N LEU A 92 -11.60 4.41 1.37
CA LEU A 92 -12.80 4.98 0.79
C LEU A 92 -14.01 4.76 1.70
N LEU A 93 -14.65 5.84 2.15
CA LEU A 93 -15.97 5.79 2.78
C LEU A 93 -17.01 6.15 1.70
N THR A 94 -17.90 5.21 1.37
CA THR A 94 -18.82 5.37 0.25
C THR A 94 -20.20 4.79 0.52
N SER A 95 -21.20 5.35 -0.14
CA SER A 95 -22.53 4.75 -0.35
C SER A 95 -22.81 4.81 -1.85
N LEU A 96 -23.01 3.65 -2.48
CA LEU A 96 -23.15 3.54 -3.94
C LEU A 96 -24.21 4.52 -4.47
N GLY A 97 -23.82 5.34 -5.46
CA GLY A 97 -24.70 6.33 -6.09
C GLY A 97 -25.05 7.56 -5.24
N ASN A 98 -24.49 7.70 -4.03
CA ASN A 98 -24.79 8.82 -3.14
C ASN A 98 -23.54 9.66 -2.86
N PHE A 99 -22.49 9.05 -2.29
CA PHE A 99 -21.27 9.78 -1.95
C PHE A 99 -20.04 8.86 -1.96
N SER A 100 -18.87 9.49 -2.07
CA SER A 100 -17.56 8.85 -2.05
C SER A 100 -16.57 9.82 -1.43
N ILE A 101 -15.92 9.42 -0.33
CA ILE A 101 -14.87 10.17 0.34
C ILE A 101 -13.64 9.28 0.37
N ASP A 102 -12.59 9.68 -0.33
CA ASP A 102 -11.31 8.99 -0.38
C ASP A 102 -10.26 9.69 0.49
N THR A 103 -9.33 8.90 1.03
CA THR A 103 -8.16 9.39 1.76
C THR A 103 -6.98 8.48 1.45
N LEU A 104 -5.86 9.08 1.06
CA LEU A 104 -4.62 8.34 0.82
C LEU A 104 -4.07 7.77 2.13
N ILE A 105 -3.61 6.53 2.07
CA ILE A 105 -2.92 5.90 3.19
C ILE A 105 -1.57 5.33 2.75
N PHE A 106 -0.61 5.37 3.67
CA PHE A 106 0.73 4.82 3.46
C PHE A 106 0.90 3.54 4.27
N ILE A 107 1.22 2.45 3.59
CA ILE A 107 1.52 1.16 4.20
C ILE A 107 3.03 0.92 4.09
N GLY A 108 3.71 0.84 5.23
CA GLY A 108 5.15 0.61 5.30
C GLY A 108 5.53 -0.86 5.35
N ASN A 109 6.82 -1.17 5.19
CA ASN A 109 7.34 -2.48 5.59
C ASN A 109 7.64 -2.46 7.10
N ARG A 110 7.34 -3.56 7.80
CA ARG A 110 7.76 -3.76 9.21
C ARG A 110 9.08 -4.52 9.33
N THR A 111 9.80 -4.75 8.23
CA THR A 111 10.93 -5.70 8.20
C THR A 111 12.19 -5.21 8.94
N ALA A 112 12.15 -4.12 9.72
CA ALA A 112 13.31 -3.63 10.47
C ALA A 112 13.06 -3.27 11.95
N CYS A 113 11.83 -3.28 12.50
CA CYS A 113 11.60 -2.83 13.87
C CYS A 113 10.64 -3.76 14.65
N PRO A 114 11.11 -4.48 15.69
CA PRO A 114 10.27 -5.37 16.48
C PRO A 114 9.43 -4.67 17.58
N SER A 115 9.30 -3.35 17.58
CA SER A 115 8.64 -2.61 18.67
C SER A 115 7.64 -1.56 18.17
N PRO A 116 6.51 -1.34 18.87
CA PRO A 116 5.52 -0.35 18.48
C PRO A 116 6.06 1.06 18.75
N LEU A 117 6.22 1.87 17.70
CA LEU A 117 6.58 3.27 17.84
C LEU A 117 5.30 4.08 18.08
N SER A 118 5.09 4.51 19.32
CA SER A 118 4.16 5.59 19.67
C SER A 118 4.70 6.89 19.09
N ILE A 119 4.04 7.45 18.08
CA ILE A 119 4.40 8.75 17.52
C ILE A 119 3.76 9.82 18.41
N THR A 120 4.47 10.26 19.45
CA THR A 120 4.21 11.58 20.05
C THR A 120 4.93 12.61 19.21
N SER A 121 4.18 13.54 18.62
CA SER A 121 4.69 14.63 17.80
C SER A 121 5.72 15.47 18.57
N GLY A 122 6.99 15.30 18.22
CA GLY A 122 8.12 16.09 18.69
C GLY A 122 8.83 16.70 17.49
N ASP A 123 8.95 18.02 17.53
CA ASP A 123 9.48 18.93 16.53
C ASP A 123 10.86 18.52 15.95
N LYS A 124 11.05 18.75 14.64
CA LYS A 124 12.30 18.75 13.84
C LYS A 124 13.24 17.53 13.94
N SER A 125 13.36 16.80 12.82
CA SER A 125 14.55 16.86 11.94
C SER A 125 14.52 15.72 10.91
N SER A 126 14.98 16.02 9.70
CA SER A 126 15.16 15.14 8.54
C SER A 126 15.45 13.67 8.88
N SER A 127 14.54 12.75 8.54
CA SER A 127 14.85 11.33 8.51
C SER A 127 14.59 10.77 7.11
N ILE A 128 15.59 10.96 6.26
CA ILE A 128 15.71 10.24 4.99
C ILE A 128 16.22 8.84 5.34
N TYR A 129 15.34 7.84 5.30
CA TYR A 129 15.74 6.45 5.48
C TYR A 129 16.12 5.85 4.12
N TYR A 130 17.42 5.71 3.88
CA TYR A 130 17.93 4.92 2.75
C TYR A 130 17.88 3.43 3.11
N CYS A 131 17.37 2.61 2.19
CA CYS A 131 17.73 1.20 2.15
C CYS A 131 19.17 1.12 1.67
N SER A 132 20.13 1.02 2.59
CA SER A 132 21.47 0.56 2.25
C SER A 132 21.36 -0.93 1.91
N PRO A 133 21.81 -1.39 0.73
CA PRO A 133 22.04 -2.83 0.55
C PRO A 133 23.09 -3.28 1.57
N PRO A 134 23.10 -4.55 2.01
CA PRO A 134 24.09 -5.02 2.96
C PRO A 134 25.48 -4.74 2.39
N SER A 135 26.19 -3.80 3.00
CA SER A 135 27.62 -3.61 2.80
C SER A 135 28.33 -4.78 3.44
N GLU A 136 28.52 -5.86 2.67
CA GLU A 136 29.46 -6.91 3.02
C GLU A 136 30.87 -6.39 2.80
N HIS A 137 31.56 -6.06 3.89
CA HIS A 137 33.00 -6.11 3.92
C HIS A 137 33.42 -7.10 4.99
N SER A 138 33.94 -8.25 4.55
CA SER A 138 35.31 -8.69 4.84
C SER A 138 35.63 -9.99 4.10
N THR A 139 36.38 -9.84 3.00
CA THR A 139 37.40 -10.75 2.42
C THR A 139 37.45 -12.23 2.85
N GLY A 140 37.29 -13.14 1.88
CA GLY A 140 37.86 -14.49 1.95
C GLY A 140 37.30 -15.49 0.92
N SER A 141 38.13 -15.85 -0.07
CA SER A 141 38.04 -17.01 -0.98
C SER A 141 37.32 -16.84 -2.33
N ASP A 142 38.12 -17.00 -3.39
CA ASP A 142 37.85 -17.01 -4.83
C ASP A 142 36.69 -17.91 -5.28
N GLY A 143 35.88 -17.37 -6.20
CA GLY A 143 35.02 -18.15 -7.09
C GLY A 143 33.94 -17.28 -7.73
N PRO A 144 33.89 -17.11 -9.07
CA PRO A 144 32.81 -16.36 -9.68
C PRO A 144 31.51 -17.20 -9.62
N PRO A 145 30.35 -16.58 -9.34
CA PRO A 145 29.06 -17.27 -9.29
C PRO A 145 28.67 -17.78 -10.68
N PRO A 146 27.94 -18.91 -10.77
CA PRO A 146 27.59 -19.51 -12.06
C PRO A 146 26.50 -18.70 -12.75
N TYR A 147 26.36 -18.94 -14.06
CA TYR A 147 25.39 -18.40 -15.02
C TYR A 147 25.91 -17.26 -15.91
N THR A 148 26.67 -17.65 -16.92
CA THR A 148 26.82 -16.92 -18.19
C THR A 148 25.85 -17.54 -19.22
N THR A 149 24.94 -16.72 -19.75
CA THR A 149 24.19 -16.99 -20.98
C THR A 149 24.84 -16.23 -22.13
N HIS A 150 25.83 -16.83 -22.80
CA HIS A 150 26.22 -16.45 -24.16
C HIS A 150 26.95 -17.61 -24.87
N PRO A 151 26.67 -17.89 -26.16
CA PRO A 151 27.32 -18.96 -26.91
C PRO A 151 28.71 -18.50 -27.38
N GLN A 152 29.78 -19.18 -26.95
CA GLN A 152 31.12 -18.96 -27.48
C GLN A 152 31.33 -19.76 -28.77
N VAL A 153 31.48 -19.03 -29.86
CA VAL A 153 32.05 -19.50 -31.14
C VAL A 153 33.55 -19.76 -30.91
N SER A 154 34.00 -21.01 -30.99
CA SER A 154 35.44 -21.32 -30.98
C SER A 154 36.00 -21.22 -32.40
N ALA A 155 36.72 -20.14 -32.67
CA ALA A 155 37.60 -19.99 -33.81
C ALA A 155 38.95 -20.70 -33.55
N SER A 156 39.52 -21.15 -34.66
CA SER A 156 40.74 -21.94 -34.87
C SER A 156 42.03 -21.40 -34.23
N ALA A 157 42.93 -22.31 -33.84
CA ALA A 157 44.36 -22.02 -33.72
C ALA A 157 45.20 -23.20 -34.26
N LYS A 158 46.17 -22.83 -35.09
CA LYS A 158 47.23 -23.63 -35.72
C LYS A 158 48.10 -24.38 -34.70
N GLU A 159 48.55 -25.57 -35.11
CA GLU A 159 49.99 -25.85 -35.26
C GLU A 159 50.20 -26.79 -36.47
#